data_AF-A0A9D6WCZ2-F1
#
_entry.id   AF-A0A9D6WCZ2-F1
#
_cell.length_a   1.000
_cell.length_b   1.000
_cell.length_c   1.000
_cell.angle_alpha   90.00
_cell.angle_beta   90.00
_cell.angle_gamma   90.00
#
_symmetry.space_group_name_H-M   'P 1'
#
loop_
_entity.id
_entity.type
_entity.pdbx_description
1 polymer ?
#
loop_
_entity_poly.entity_id
_entity_poly.type
_entity_poly.pdbx_seq_one_letter_code
_entity_poly.pdbx_strand_id
1 'polypeptide(L)'
;MSVQDPFALFGDWLAEAERDEPNDPTAVSVASVGPDGRPSLRMVLLRGYDTRGFVFYTNFESRKGREILAHPFAALCFHWKSLQRQVRIEGPVEVVSEEEADAYFATRPRDSQIGAWASDQSRPLASRFELETRVAKFAAKFAIGSIPRPPHWSGMRVIPERIEFWKSGMFRLHDRLLYERKGEGWETHKLFP
;
A
#
# COMPACT_ATOMS: atom_id res chain seq x y z
N MET A 1 -0.25 -8.33 24.71
CA MET A 1 -1.23 -7.51 23.98
C MET A 1 -2.49 -8.32 23.75
N SER A 2 -3.65 -7.67 23.65
CA SER A 2 -4.93 -8.32 23.36
C SER A 2 -4.85 -9.03 22.01
N VAL A 3 -4.94 -10.36 22.01
CA VAL A 3 -5.00 -11.20 20.80
C VAL A 3 -6.28 -10.93 19.99
N GLN A 4 -7.18 -10.03 20.44
CA GLN A 4 -8.45 -9.74 19.75
C GLN A 4 -8.36 -8.57 18.76
N ASP A 5 -7.37 -7.68 18.85
CA ASP A 5 -7.25 -6.55 17.94
C ASP A 5 -6.12 -6.76 16.92
N PRO A 6 -6.43 -7.09 15.66
CA PRO A 6 -5.41 -7.29 14.64
C PRO A 6 -4.65 -6.01 14.28
N PHE A 7 -5.22 -4.81 14.48
CA PHE A 7 -4.53 -3.56 14.18
C PHE A 7 -3.45 -3.26 15.22
N ALA A 8 -3.71 -3.57 16.50
CA ALA A 8 -2.69 -3.49 17.55
C ALA A 8 -1.53 -4.45 17.27
N LEU A 9 -1.82 -5.71 16.92
CA LEU A 9 -0.78 -6.69 16.59
C LEU A 9 0.01 -6.29 15.34
N PHE A 10 -0.65 -5.74 14.32
CA PHE A 10 0.04 -5.19 13.15
C PHE A 10 0.98 -4.05 13.53
N GLY A 11 0.53 -3.13 14.39
CA GLY A 11 1.36 -2.03 14.88
C GLY A 11 2.59 -2.50 15.63
N ASP A 12 2.45 -3.50 16.50
CA ASP A 12 3.59 -4.09 17.21
C ASP A 12 4.62 -4.70 16.24
N TRP A 13 4.15 -5.43 15.22
CA TRP A 13 5.05 -6.05 14.23
C TRP A 13 5.69 -5.01 13.30
N LEU A 14 4.95 -3.98 12.91
CA LEU A 14 5.49 -2.89 12.10
C LEU A 14 6.55 -2.10 12.87
N ALA A 15 6.33 -1.80 14.16
CA ALA A 15 7.31 -1.12 15.00
C ALA A 15 8.58 -1.95 15.24
N GLU A 16 8.49 -3.28 15.22
CA GLU A 16 9.67 -4.17 15.18
C GLU A 16 10.36 -4.10 13.82
N ALA A 17 9.61 -4.19 12.72
CA ALA A 17 10.16 -4.08 11.38
C ALA A 17 10.86 -2.73 11.14
N GLU A 18 10.32 -1.63 11.66
CA GLU A 18 10.93 -0.30 11.57
C GLU A 18 12.29 -0.19 12.27
N ARG A 19 12.54 -1.04 13.28
CA ARG A 19 13.82 -1.11 13.97
C ARG A 19 14.81 -2.05 13.29
N ASP A 20 14.32 -3.18 12.77
CA ASP A 20 15.17 -4.33 12.44
C ASP A 20 15.24 -4.67 10.95
N GLU A 21 14.28 -4.24 10.12
CA GLU A 21 14.35 -4.51 8.67
C GLU A 21 15.32 -3.54 7.99
N PRO A 22 16.25 -4.06 7.16
CA PRO A 22 17.34 -3.25 6.60
C PRO A 22 16.87 -2.27 5.52
N ASN A 23 15.70 -2.49 4.92
CA ASN A 23 15.16 -1.59 3.92
C ASN A 23 13.63 -1.54 3.94
N ASP A 24 13.09 -0.33 3.86
CA ASP A 24 11.67 -0.02 3.66
C ASP A 24 10.70 -0.94 4.44
N PRO A 25 10.61 -0.82 5.77
CA PRO A 25 9.73 -1.66 6.61
C PRO A 25 8.25 -1.55 6.23
N THR A 26 7.85 -0.44 5.60
CA THR A 26 6.49 -0.18 5.10
C THR A 26 6.24 -0.69 3.68
N ALA A 27 7.24 -1.31 3.03
CA ALA A 27 7.08 -1.89 1.70
C ALA A 27 6.10 -3.07 1.73
N VAL A 28 5.14 -3.03 0.81
CA VAL A 28 4.06 -4.00 0.74
C VAL A 28 3.73 -4.32 -0.71
N SER A 29 3.55 -5.60 -1.02
CA SER A 29 3.02 -6.00 -2.32
C SER A 29 1.53 -5.76 -2.35
N VAL A 30 1.03 -5.00 -3.32
CA VAL A 30 -0.42 -4.86 -3.58
C VAL A 30 -0.82 -5.66 -4.81
N ALA A 31 -1.72 -6.62 -4.61
CA ALA A 31 -2.36 -7.39 -5.66
C ALA A 31 -3.71 -6.77 -6.05
N SER A 32 -3.99 -6.75 -7.35
CA SER A 32 -5.26 -6.33 -7.95
C SER A 32 -5.64 -7.28 -9.09
N VAL A 33 -6.90 -7.26 -9.51
CA VAL A 33 -7.42 -8.12 -10.58
C VAL A 33 -7.95 -7.27 -11.72
N GLY A 34 -7.54 -7.59 -12.95
CA GLY A 34 -8.04 -6.93 -14.15
C GLY A 34 -9.45 -7.38 -14.54
N PRO A 35 -10.10 -6.65 -15.45
CA PRO A 35 -11.46 -6.99 -15.92
C PRO A 35 -11.55 -8.33 -16.65
N ASP A 36 -10.43 -8.91 -17.06
CA ASP A 36 -10.33 -10.25 -17.63
C ASP A 36 -10.10 -11.35 -16.57
N GLY A 37 -10.22 -11.00 -15.28
CA GLY A 37 -10.00 -11.90 -14.15
C GLY A 37 -8.51 -12.21 -13.89
N ARG A 38 -7.56 -11.54 -14.57
CA ARG A 38 -6.14 -11.81 -14.39
C ARG A 38 -5.55 -11.01 -13.23
N PRO A 39 -4.87 -11.66 -12.27
CA PRO A 39 -4.21 -10.95 -11.18
C PRO A 39 -2.95 -10.23 -11.66
N SER A 40 -2.59 -9.16 -10.95
CA SER A 40 -1.29 -8.52 -11.07
C SER A 40 -0.84 -7.93 -9.73
N LEU A 41 0.47 -7.84 -9.51
CA LEU A 41 1.05 -7.36 -8.25
C LEU A 41 2.27 -6.49 -8.48
N ARG A 42 2.59 -5.65 -7.49
CA ARG A 42 3.76 -4.77 -7.45
C ARG A 42 3.96 -4.25 -6.03
N MET A 43 5.18 -3.81 -5.73
CA MET A 43 5.47 -3.12 -4.48
C MET A 43 4.89 -1.70 -4.46
N VAL A 44 4.36 -1.32 -3.31
CA VAL A 44 4.01 0.05 -2.91
C VAL A 44 4.51 0.25 -1.48
N LEU A 45 4.33 1.45 -0.94
CA LEU A 45 4.63 1.75 0.45
C LEU A 45 3.31 2.02 1.18
N LEU A 46 3.13 1.38 2.34
CA LEU A 46 2.09 1.77 3.28
C LEU A 46 2.40 3.17 3.81
N ARG A 47 1.38 4.02 3.90
CA ARG A 47 1.54 5.43 4.31
C ARG A 47 0.64 5.84 5.47
N GLY A 48 -0.30 4.99 5.83
CA GLY A 48 -1.09 5.13 7.04
C GLY A 48 -1.89 3.86 7.25
N TYR A 49 -2.23 3.58 8.50
CA TYR A 49 -3.26 2.62 8.84
C TYR A 49 -3.95 3.06 10.13
N ASP A 50 -5.23 2.74 10.23
CA ASP A 50 -6.01 2.87 11.45
C ASP A 50 -7.16 1.85 11.39
N THR A 51 -8.12 1.93 12.30
CA THR A 51 -9.26 1.00 12.38
C THR A 51 -10.13 0.99 11.12
N ARG A 52 -10.03 2.00 10.24
CA ARG A 52 -10.72 2.07 8.95
C ARG A 52 -10.00 1.24 7.88
N GLY A 53 -8.69 1.05 7.99
CA GLY A 53 -7.93 0.20 7.07
C GLY A 53 -6.52 0.71 6.76
N PHE A 54 -5.95 0.21 5.65
CA PHE A 54 -4.55 0.39 5.27
C PHE A 54 -4.43 1.24 4.00
N VAL A 55 -3.70 2.34 4.08
CA VAL A 55 -3.64 3.36 3.01
C VAL A 55 -2.30 3.33 2.27
N PHE A 56 -2.37 3.25 0.94
CA PHE A 56 -1.24 3.55 0.05
C PHE A 56 -1.68 4.58 -1.00
N TYR A 57 -0.74 5.34 -1.54
CA TYR A 57 -1.04 6.39 -2.53
C TYR A 57 -0.47 6.04 -3.90
N THR A 58 -1.23 6.33 -4.95
CA THR A 58 -0.90 5.92 -6.32
C THR A 58 -1.49 6.87 -7.36
N ASN A 59 -1.05 6.69 -8.61
CA ASN A 59 -1.71 7.24 -9.78
C ASN A 59 -2.87 6.30 -10.22
N PHE A 60 -4.07 6.86 -10.37
CA PHE A 60 -5.30 6.17 -10.79
C PHE A 60 -5.26 5.66 -12.23
N GLU A 61 -4.48 6.28 -13.10
CA GLU A 61 -4.34 5.86 -14.50
C GLU A 61 -3.35 4.69 -14.68
N SER A 62 -2.58 4.38 -13.64
CA SER A 62 -1.67 3.23 -13.63
C SER A 62 -2.44 1.91 -13.79
N ARG A 63 -1.73 0.82 -14.11
CA ARG A 63 -2.37 -0.50 -14.21
C ARG A 63 -3.14 -0.86 -12.92
N LYS A 64 -2.49 -0.71 -11.76
CA LYS A 64 -3.13 -0.99 -10.45
C LYS A 64 -4.32 -0.08 -10.18
N GLY A 65 -4.20 1.20 -10.52
CA GLY A 65 -5.24 2.20 -10.31
C GLY A 65 -6.50 1.83 -11.07
N ARG A 66 -6.36 1.53 -12.37
CA ARG A 66 -7.47 1.12 -13.23
C ARG A 66 -8.08 -0.22 -12.82
N GLU A 67 -7.25 -1.19 -12.45
CA GLU A 67 -7.74 -2.51 -11.98
C GLU A 67 -8.57 -2.37 -10.70
N ILE A 68 -8.06 -1.65 -9.70
CA ILE A 68 -8.75 -1.44 -8.41
C ILE A 68 -10.01 -0.58 -8.56
N LEU A 69 -9.98 0.46 -9.39
CA LEU A 69 -11.18 1.28 -9.62
C LEU A 69 -12.29 0.49 -10.35
N ALA A 70 -11.93 -0.48 -11.18
CA ALA A 70 -12.89 -1.35 -11.85
C ALA A 70 -13.38 -2.51 -10.96
N HIS A 71 -12.48 -3.07 -10.14
CA HIS A 71 -12.75 -4.16 -9.20
C HIS A 71 -12.20 -3.76 -7.83
N PRO A 72 -13.01 -3.15 -6.95
CA PRO A 72 -12.57 -2.50 -5.72
C PRO A 72 -12.26 -3.51 -4.60
N PHE A 73 -11.35 -4.43 -4.89
CA PHE A 73 -10.79 -5.41 -3.97
C PHE A 73 -9.29 -5.50 -4.19
N ALA A 74 -8.53 -5.59 -3.10
CA ALA A 74 -7.10 -5.77 -3.15
C ALA A 74 -6.62 -6.69 -2.03
N ALA A 75 -5.43 -7.25 -2.23
CA ALA A 75 -4.69 -7.93 -1.18
C ALA A 75 -3.32 -7.25 -0.99
N LEU A 76 -2.93 -7.08 0.26
CA LEU A 76 -1.63 -6.58 0.68
C LEU A 76 -0.81 -7.73 1.28
N CYS A 77 0.48 -7.78 0.98
CA CYS A 77 1.40 -8.75 1.57
C CYS A 77 2.68 -8.05 2.03
N PHE A 78 2.86 -7.95 3.34
CA PHE A 78 4.12 -7.58 3.98
C PHE A 78 4.96 -8.84 4.16
N HIS A 79 6.25 -8.75 3.83
CA HIS A 79 7.19 -9.83 4.06
C HIS A 79 8.48 -9.27 4.67
N TRP A 80 8.55 -9.36 5.98
CA TRP A 80 9.71 -8.98 6.79
C TRP A 80 10.62 -10.19 6.92
N LYS A 81 11.49 -10.34 5.91
CA LYS A 81 12.33 -11.53 5.75
C LYS A 81 13.32 -11.68 6.91
N SER A 82 13.85 -10.58 7.42
CA SER A 82 14.83 -10.57 8.51
C SER A 82 14.18 -10.99 9.83
N LEU A 83 12.91 -10.61 10.01
CA LEU A 83 12.08 -11.02 11.15
C LEU A 83 11.39 -12.38 10.98
N GLN A 84 11.49 -13.00 9.79
CA GLN A 84 10.79 -14.23 9.42
C GLN A 84 9.27 -14.13 9.66
N ARG A 85 8.68 -13.00 9.26
CA ARG A 85 7.27 -12.67 9.45
C ARG A 85 6.62 -12.25 8.14
N GLN A 86 5.33 -12.56 8.01
CA GLN A 86 4.50 -12.10 6.93
C GLN A 86 3.15 -11.64 7.49
N VAL A 87 2.60 -10.57 6.91
CA VAL A 87 1.22 -10.15 7.16
C VAL A 87 0.48 -10.05 5.83
N ARG A 88 -0.65 -10.72 5.72
CA ARG A 88 -1.56 -10.62 4.57
C ARG A 88 -2.82 -9.89 4.99
N ILE A 89 -3.26 -8.93 4.19
CA ILE A 89 -4.51 -8.18 4.42
C ILE A 89 -5.34 -8.25 3.15
N GLU A 90 -6.61 -8.60 3.26
CA GLU A 90 -7.53 -8.77 2.13
C GLU A 90 -8.83 -8.01 2.42
N GLY A 91 -9.38 -7.33 1.42
CA GLY A 91 -10.69 -6.69 1.54
C GLY A 91 -11.00 -5.67 0.45
N PRO A 92 -12.17 -5.01 0.54
CA PRO A 92 -12.58 -3.99 -0.40
C PRO A 92 -11.68 -2.75 -0.31
N VAL A 93 -11.64 -1.99 -1.40
CA VAL A 93 -10.86 -0.76 -1.51
C VAL A 93 -11.76 0.44 -1.72
N GLU A 94 -11.52 1.48 -0.94
CA GLU A 94 -12.10 2.80 -1.15
C GLU A 94 -11.03 3.83 -1.51
N VAL A 95 -11.45 4.87 -2.22
CA VAL A 95 -10.61 6.06 -2.47
C VAL A 95 -10.68 6.96 -1.24
N VAL A 96 -9.52 7.44 -0.76
CA VAL A 96 -9.49 8.41 0.34
C VAL A 96 -10.06 9.76 -0.09
N SER A 97 -10.48 10.60 0.86
CA SER A 97 -11.01 11.93 0.54
C SER A 97 -9.97 12.81 -0.16
N GLU A 98 -10.43 13.83 -0.89
CA GLU A 98 -9.51 14.76 -1.55
C GLU A 98 -8.63 15.49 -0.53
N GLU A 99 -9.19 15.87 0.61
CA GLU A 99 -8.46 16.53 1.70
C GLU A 99 -7.38 15.63 2.29
N GLU A 100 -7.66 14.34 2.49
CA GLU A 100 -6.67 13.36 2.96
C GLU A 100 -5.55 13.16 1.92
N ALA A 101 -5.90 13.12 0.64
CA ALA A 101 -4.93 13.01 -0.45
C ALA A 101 -4.06 14.27 -0.60
N ASP A 102 -4.65 15.46 -0.50
CA ASP A 102 -3.96 16.74 -0.57
C ASP A 102 -3.04 16.95 0.63
N ALA A 103 -3.52 16.66 1.84
CA ALA A 103 -2.72 16.74 3.05
C ALA A 103 -1.48 15.85 2.96
N TYR A 104 -1.64 14.57 2.59
CA TYR A 104 -0.51 13.68 2.43
C TYR A 104 0.41 14.09 1.26
N PHE A 105 -0.14 14.49 0.10
CA PHE A 105 0.67 14.94 -1.03
C PHE A 105 1.60 16.11 -0.66
N ALA A 106 1.08 17.08 0.11
CA ALA A 106 1.84 18.23 0.58
C ALA A 106 3.04 17.85 1.48
N THR A 107 2.95 16.73 2.21
CA THR A 107 4.07 16.23 3.05
C THR A 107 5.20 15.57 2.25
N ARG A 108 4.94 15.18 1.00
CA ARG A 108 5.94 14.45 0.21
C ARG A 108 7.13 15.35 -0.12
N PRO A 109 8.36 14.81 -0.23
CA PRO A 109 9.50 15.58 -0.74
C PRO A 109 9.16 16.23 -2.08
N ARG A 110 9.67 17.43 -2.33
CA ARG A 110 9.37 18.21 -3.54
C ARG A 110 9.64 17.44 -4.83
N ASP A 111 10.74 16.71 -4.90
CA ASP A 111 11.07 15.86 -6.06
C ASP A 111 10.06 14.75 -6.28
N SER A 112 9.49 14.21 -5.21
CA SER A 112 8.40 13.24 -5.24
C SER A 112 7.08 13.84 -5.76
N GLN A 113 6.79 15.09 -5.40
CA GLN A 113 5.65 15.85 -5.92
C GLN A 113 5.82 16.15 -7.42
N ILE A 114 7.01 16.60 -7.83
CA ILE A 114 7.36 16.81 -9.24
C ILE A 114 7.26 15.50 -10.04
N GLY A 115 7.80 14.41 -9.50
CA GLY A 115 7.76 13.10 -10.13
C GLY A 115 6.33 12.59 -10.35
N ALA A 116 5.39 12.92 -9.45
CA ALA A 116 3.98 12.57 -9.63
C ALA A 116 3.33 13.28 -10.83
N TRP A 117 3.72 14.54 -11.11
CA TRP A 117 3.30 15.26 -12.31
C TRP A 117 4.02 14.78 -13.58
N ALA A 118 5.32 14.50 -13.46
CA ALA A 118 6.15 14.14 -14.60
C ALA A 118 5.86 12.73 -15.12
N SER A 119 5.44 11.80 -14.27
CA SER A 119 5.28 10.39 -14.64
C SER A 119 3.86 10.05 -15.10
N ASP A 120 3.71 9.66 -16.37
CA ASP A 120 2.52 8.96 -16.87
C ASP A 120 2.61 7.48 -16.44
N GLN A 121 2.36 7.21 -15.15
CA GLN A 121 2.68 5.93 -14.50
C GLN A 121 2.08 4.73 -15.26
N SER A 122 2.92 3.74 -15.58
CA SER A 122 2.58 2.52 -16.33
C SER A 122 2.29 2.68 -17.82
N ARG A 123 2.51 3.86 -18.41
CA ARG A 123 2.55 4.01 -19.87
C ARG A 123 3.92 3.61 -20.44
N PRO A 124 3.99 3.15 -21.71
CA PRO A 124 5.26 2.97 -22.38
C PRO A 124 6.07 4.26 -22.37
N LEU A 125 7.35 4.17 -22.03
CA LEU A 125 8.29 5.29 -22.05
C LEU A 125 9.20 5.13 -23.27
N ALA A 126 9.25 6.12 -24.15
CA ALA A 126 10.05 6.00 -25.37
C ALA A 126 11.55 6.06 -25.08
N SER A 127 11.96 6.88 -24.11
CA SER A 127 13.35 6.94 -23.66
C SER A 127 13.49 7.52 -22.26
N ARG A 128 14.64 7.27 -21.62
CA ARG A 128 14.99 7.92 -20.34
C ARG A 128 15.02 9.46 -20.46
N PHE A 129 15.50 9.97 -21.59
CA PHE A 129 15.58 11.41 -21.86
C PHE A 129 14.19 12.08 -21.86
N GLU A 130 13.15 11.38 -22.33
CA GLU A 130 11.77 11.86 -22.26
C GLU A 130 11.33 12.09 -20.80
N LEU A 131 11.61 11.14 -19.91
CA LEU A 131 11.28 11.26 -18.49
C LEU A 131 12.03 12.44 -17.85
N GLU A 132 13.33 12.58 -18.11
CA GLU A 132 14.16 13.67 -17.59
C GLU A 132 13.66 15.04 -18.09
N THR A 133 13.28 15.12 -19.37
CA THR A 133 12.68 16.33 -19.96
C THR A 133 11.37 16.71 -19.25
N ARG A 134 10.50 15.72 -18.97
CA ARG A 134 9.25 15.95 -18.25
C ARG A 134 9.49 16.39 -16.80
N VAL A 135 10.46 15.79 -16.12
CA VAL A 135 10.87 16.23 -14.77
C VAL A 135 11.33 17.68 -14.79
N ALA A 136 12.24 18.05 -15.70
CA ALA A 136 12.73 19.43 -15.84
C ALA A 136 11.59 20.42 -16.14
N LYS A 137 10.67 20.04 -17.04
CA LYS A 137 9.47 20.85 -17.37
C LYS A 137 8.64 21.14 -16.13
N PHE A 138 8.32 20.12 -15.32
CA PHE A 138 7.49 20.32 -14.13
C PHE A 138 8.24 20.98 -12.97
N ALA A 139 9.56 20.74 -12.85
CA ALA A 139 10.41 21.46 -11.92
C ALA A 139 10.42 22.97 -12.21
N ALA A 140 10.54 23.36 -13.49
CA ALA A 140 10.45 24.76 -13.92
C ALA A 140 9.03 25.33 -13.72
N LYS A 141 7.99 24.58 -14.12
CA LYS A 141 6.58 24.99 -13.96
C LYS A 141 6.24 25.30 -12.51
N PHE A 142 6.76 24.51 -11.58
CA PHE A 142 6.48 24.64 -10.15
C PHE A 142 7.67 25.20 -9.38
N ALA A 143 8.53 26.01 -10.02
CA ALA A 143 9.77 26.50 -9.40
C ALA A 143 9.53 27.25 -8.07
N ILE A 144 8.40 27.95 -7.94
CA ILE A 144 8.05 28.76 -6.78
C ILE A 144 6.72 28.27 -6.19
N GLY A 145 6.64 28.24 -4.86
CA GLY A 145 5.42 27.90 -4.12
C GLY A 145 5.16 26.41 -3.96
N SER A 146 3.97 26.10 -3.45
CA SER A 146 3.45 24.75 -3.25
C SER A 146 3.08 24.09 -4.57
N ILE A 147 3.36 22.80 -4.70
CA ILE A 147 2.97 22.02 -5.87
C ILE A 147 1.59 21.42 -5.59
N PRO A 148 0.56 21.72 -6.39
CA PRO A 148 -0.74 21.08 -6.21
C PRO A 148 -0.65 19.59 -6.52
N ARG A 149 -1.52 18.77 -5.90
CA ARG A 149 -1.65 17.35 -6.24
C ARG A 149 -2.18 17.21 -7.68
N PRO A 150 -1.61 16.31 -8.51
CA PRO A 150 -2.20 15.99 -9.81
C PRO A 150 -3.61 15.37 -9.64
N PRO A 151 -4.58 15.68 -10.53
CA PRO A 151 -5.95 15.19 -10.40
C PRO A 151 -6.08 13.66 -10.50
N HIS A 152 -5.13 13.00 -11.15
CA HIS A 152 -5.08 11.54 -11.29
C HIS A 152 -4.34 10.84 -10.13
N TRP A 153 -3.91 11.57 -9.10
CA TRP A 153 -3.14 11.02 -7.99
C TRP A 153 -3.95 11.11 -6.68
N SER A 154 -4.07 10.00 -5.95
CA SER A 154 -4.77 9.96 -4.66
C SER A 154 -4.37 8.73 -3.83
N GLY A 155 -5.00 8.58 -2.67
CA GLY A 155 -4.89 7.42 -1.79
C GLY A 155 -5.97 6.36 -2.06
N MET A 156 -5.60 5.11 -1.80
CA MET A 156 -6.47 3.94 -1.78
C MET A 156 -6.37 3.29 -0.42
N ARG A 157 -7.51 3.04 0.23
CA ARG A 157 -7.61 2.38 1.54
C ARG A 157 -8.17 0.98 1.35
N VAL A 158 -7.39 -0.03 1.75
CA VAL A 158 -7.87 -1.41 1.87
C VAL A 158 -8.56 -1.55 3.22
N ILE A 159 -9.87 -1.75 3.22
CA ILE A 159 -10.67 -2.00 4.41
C ILE A 159 -10.56 -3.51 4.69
N PRO A 160 -9.93 -3.93 5.79
CA PRO A 160 -9.62 -5.32 5.98
C PRO A 160 -10.87 -6.11 6.37
N GLU A 161 -11.14 -7.17 5.61
CA GLU A 161 -12.06 -8.25 5.97
C GLU A 161 -11.30 -9.45 6.52
N ARG A 162 -10.03 -9.61 6.12
CA ARG A 162 -9.15 -10.67 6.61
C ARG A 162 -7.75 -10.13 6.85
N ILE A 163 -7.15 -10.51 7.98
CA ILE A 163 -5.76 -10.21 8.30
C ILE A 163 -5.09 -11.50 8.81
N GLU A 164 -4.09 -11.99 8.09
CA GLU A 164 -3.33 -13.18 8.49
C GLU A 164 -1.92 -12.78 8.92
N PHE A 165 -1.54 -13.19 10.13
CA PHE A 165 -0.19 -13.10 10.65
C PHE A 165 0.48 -14.47 10.55
N TRP A 166 1.57 -14.51 9.81
CA TRP A 166 2.41 -15.70 9.66
C TRP A 166 3.76 -15.44 10.30
N LYS A 167 4.23 -16.39 11.11
CA LYS A 167 5.56 -16.36 11.71
C LYS A 167 6.25 -17.71 11.52
N SER A 168 7.52 -17.68 11.15
CA SER A 168 8.33 -18.88 11.05
C SER A 168 8.39 -19.63 12.39
N GLY A 169 8.16 -20.94 12.35
CA GLY A 169 8.27 -21.84 13.50
C GLY A 169 9.28 -22.96 13.23
N MET A 170 9.69 -23.66 14.28
CA MET A 170 10.63 -24.77 14.16
C MET A 170 10.04 -25.91 13.31
N PHE A 171 10.90 -26.65 12.60
CA PHE A 171 10.51 -27.83 11.81
C PHE A 171 9.43 -27.57 10.74
N ARG A 172 9.34 -26.33 10.20
CA ARG A 172 8.29 -25.88 9.26
C ARG A 172 6.88 -25.86 9.85
N LEU A 173 6.75 -25.95 11.17
CA LEU A 173 5.50 -25.78 11.88
C LEU A 173 5.27 -24.30 12.15
N HIS A 174 4.94 -23.57 11.09
CA HIS A 174 4.72 -22.13 11.14
C HIS A 174 3.47 -21.76 11.94
N ASP A 175 3.55 -20.65 12.68
CA ASP A 175 2.41 -20.08 13.37
C ASP A 175 1.60 -19.24 12.38
N ARG A 176 0.31 -19.56 12.22
CA ARG A 176 -0.62 -18.82 11.37
C ARG A 176 -1.85 -18.41 12.16
N LEU A 177 -2.00 -17.11 12.35
CA LEU A 177 -3.11 -16.50 13.07
C LEU A 177 -3.93 -15.66 12.09
N LEU A 178 -5.14 -16.11 11.81
CA LEU A 178 -6.08 -15.45 10.90
C LEU A 178 -7.15 -14.71 11.72
N TYR A 179 -7.36 -13.46 11.36
CA TYR A 179 -8.47 -12.64 11.79
C TYR A 179 -9.45 -12.47 10.63
N GLU A 180 -10.72 -12.82 10.83
CA GLU A 180 -11.79 -12.60 9.86
C GLU A 180 -12.85 -11.67 10.47
N ARG A 181 -13.25 -10.65 9.72
CA ARG A 181 -14.20 -9.64 10.19
C ARG A 181 -15.58 -10.28 10.36
N LYS A 182 -16.20 -10.09 11.54
CA LYS A 182 -17.56 -10.54 11.89
C LYS A 182 -18.33 -9.38 12.52
N GLY A 183 -19.18 -8.73 11.72
CA GLY A 183 -19.88 -7.51 12.14
C GLY A 183 -18.89 -6.41 12.49
N GLU A 184 -19.00 -5.88 13.72
CA GLU A 184 -18.09 -4.85 14.24
C GLU A 184 -16.79 -5.43 14.84
N GLY A 185 -16.71 -6.75 15.00
CA GLY A 185 -15.57 -7.44 15.63
C GLY A 185 -14.78 -8.34 14.69
N TRP A 186 -13.91 -9.14 15.29
CA TRP A 186 -13.06 -10.11 14.61
C TRP A 186 -13.24 -11.49 15.21
N GLU A 187 -13.38 -12.49 14.34
CA GLU A 187 -13.21 -13.89 14.70
C GLU A 187 -11.75 -14.28 14.46
N THR A 188 -11.20 -15.13 15.33
CA THR A 188 -9.77 -15.50 15.30
C THR A 188 -9.61 -17.00 15.12
N HIS A 189 -8.79 -17.40 14.16
CA HIS A 189 -8.51 -18.78 13.81
C HIS A 189 -7.00 -19.05 13.82
N LYS A 190 -6.61 -20.26 14.21
CA LYS A 190 -5.28 -20.80 13.92
C LYS A 190 -5.36 -21.68 12.69
N LEU A 191 -4.45 -21.48 11.74
CA LEU A 191 -4.38 -22.29 10.53
C LEU A 191 -3.22 -23.27 10.61
N PHE A 192 -3.34 -24.41 9.95
CA PHE A 192 -2.19 -25.29 9.71
C PHE A 192 -1.17 -24.59 8.78
N PRO A 193 0.14 -24.79 9.00
CA PRO A 193 1.19 -24.23 8.17
C PRO A 193 1.13 -24.71 6.71
#